data_AF-A0A9P5U481-F1
#
_entry.id   AF-A0A9P5U481-F1
#
_cell.length_a   1.000
_cell.length_b   1.000
_cell.length_c   1.000
_cell.angle_alpha   90.00
_cell.angle_beta   90.00
_cell.angle_gamma   90.00
#
_symmetry.space_group_name_H-M   'P 1'
#
loop_
_entity.id
_entity.type
_entity.pdbx_description
1 polymer ?
#
loop_
_entity_poly.entity_id
_entity_poly.type
_entity_poly.pdbx_seq_one_letter_code
_entity_poly.pdbx_strand_id
1 'polypeptide(L)'
;LELYKNDDPKRFRRNLRVSPSTFDQLLTRILSHPVFISQGSAQQISTDRQLAITLFRLGHFGHSASVESIAQWAGTSAGTVVNATRRVMVAFLSLHDQVIRWPTAKMKEEAKEWVEAATCTAWRDGWLFVDGTLVPLAEKPAFHGEAYFDRKSNYSLNVQVCI
;
A
#
# COMPACT_ATOMS: atom_id res chain seq x y z
N LEU A 1 -15.29 8.27 15.51
CA LEU A 1 -14.18 7.36 15.13
C LEU A 1 -13.70 6.62 16.38
N GLU A 2 -14.39 5.54 16.76
CA GLU A 2 -13.88 4.61 17.76
C GLU A 2 -12.81 3.75 17.07
N LEU A 3 -11.56 3.95 17.46
CA LEU A 3 -10.45 3.14 16.97
C LEU A 3 -10.53 1.81 17.73
N TYR A 4 -11.12 0.77 17.10
CA TYR A 4 -11.22 -0.62 17.61
C TYR A 4 -9.87 -1.33 17.80
N LYS A 5 -8.81 -0.56 18.03
CA LYS A 5 -7.42 -0.97 17.97
C LYS A 5 -7.10 -2.05 19.01
N ASN A 6 -7.71 -1.97 20.19
CA ASN A 6 -7.52 -2.92 21.28
C ASN A 6 -8.70 -3.92 21.40
N ASP A 7 -9.92 -3.49 21.08
CA ASP A 7 -11.12 -4.28 21.33
C ASP A 7 -11.49 -5.23 20.16
N ASP A 8 -11.22 -4.81 18.91
CA ASP A 8 -11.48 -5.64 17.72
C ASP A 8 -10.41 -5.39 16.62
N PRO A 9 -9.22 -6.01 16.76
CA PRO A 9 -8.15 -5.90 15.78
C PRO A 9 -8.53 -6.36 14.37
N LYS A 10 -9.49 -7.28 14.25
CA LYS A 10 -9.98 -7.77 12.93
C LYS A 10 -10.74 -6.66 12.22
N ARG A 11 -11.65 -5.98 12.92
CA ARG A 11 -12.38 -4.82 12.37
C ARG A 11 -11.45 -3.65 12.10
N PHE A 12 -10.47 -3.40 12.97
CA PHE A 12 -9.43 -2.40 12.73
C PHE A 12 -8.70 -2.66 11.41
N ARG A 13 -8.21 -3.89 11.21
CA ARG A 13 -7.50 -4.27 9.97
C ARG A 13 -8.41 -4.26 8.75
N ARG A 14 -9.68 -4.64 8.88
CA ARG A 14 -10.66 -4.54 7.78
C ARG A 14 -10.84 -3.10 7.33
N ASN A 15 -10.97 -2.17 8.27
CA ASN A 15 -11.23 -0.76 8.01
C ASN A 15 -9.98 -0.01 7.52
N LEU A 16 -8.84 -0.20 8.17
CA LEU A 16 -7.63 0.60 7.90
C LEU A 16 -6.58 -0.13 7.06
N ARG A 17 -6.82 -1.40 6.71
CA ARG A 17 -5.93 -2.28 5.93
C ARG A 17 -4.54 -2.52 6.52
N VAL A 18 -4.30 -2.09 7.76
CA VAL A 18 -3.04 -2.27 8.49
C VAL A 18 -3.31 -2.88 9.88
N SER A 19 -2.30 -3.52 10.47
CA SER A 19 -2.38 -3.97 11.87
C SER A 19 -2.29 -2.76 12.83
N PRO A 20 -2.81 -2.88 14.07
CA PRO A 20 -2.58 -1.89 15.13
C PRO A 20 -1.12 -1.49 15.31
N SER A 21 -0.21 -2.47 15.32
CA SER A 21 1.23 -2.25 15.49
C SER A 21 1.86 -1.49 14.32
N THR A 22 1.39 -1.72 13.09
CA THR A 22 1.85 -0.99 11.90
C THR A 22 1.32 0.44 11.94
N PHE A 23 0.06 0.63 12.34
CA PHE A 23 -0.54 1.95 12.49
C PHE A 23 0.27 2.83 13.46
N ASP A 24 0.69 2.30 14.61
CA ASP A 24 1.50 3.04 15.59
C ASP A 24 2.88 3.44 15.08
N GLN A 25 3.51 2.55 14.31
CA GLN A 25 4.79 2.84 13.68
C GLN A 25 4.65 3.94 12.62
N LEU A 26 3.58 3.90 11.82
CA LEU A 26 3.29 4.96 10.85
C LEU A 26 3.00 6.28 11.56
N LEU A 27 2.19 6.26 12.62
CA LEU A 27 1.85 7.44 13.40
C LEU A 27 3.10 8.08 14.01
N THR A 28 3.97 7.28 14.64
CA THR A 28 5.24 7.75 15.22
C THR A 28 6.12 8.45 14.19
N ARG A 29 6.15 7.96 12.94
CA ARG A 29 6.97 8.56 11.87
C ARG A 29 6.46 9.92 11.39
N ILE A 30 5.17 10.22 11.55
CA ILE A 30 4.56 11.45 11.02
C ILE A 30 4.10 12.43 12.10
N LEU A 31 4.04 12.01 13.38
CA LEU A 31 3.46 12.80 14.47
C LEU A 31 4.09 14.19 14.60
N SER A 32 5.41 14.30 14.41
CA SER A 32 6.18 15.54 14.53
C SER A 32 6.16 16.42 13.27
N HIS A 33 5.48 15.99 12.21
CA HIS A 33 5.51 16.71 10.94
C HIS A 33 4.79 18.06 11.04
N PRO A 34 5.39 19.19 10.61
CA PRO A 34 4.83 20.54 10.78
C PRO A 34 3.43 20.73 10.16
N VAL A 35 3.08 19.94 9.16
CA VAL A 35 1.75 19.95 8.51
C VAL A 35 0.59 19.64 9.47
N PHE A 36 0.89 19.03 10.64
CA PHE A 36 -0.12 18.75 11.66
C PHE A 36 -0.29 19.87 12.70
N ILE A 37 0.53 20.91 12.65
CA ILE A 37 0.46 22.08 13.53
C ILE A 37 -0.59 23.05 12.98
N SER A 38 -1.66 23.31 13.74
CA SER A 38 -2.70 24.27 13.34
C SER A 38 -2.13 25.68 13.31
N GLN A 39 -2.34 26.38 12.19
CA GLN A 39 -1.92 27.79 12.00
C GLN A 39 -3.05 28.79 12.34
N GLY A 40 -4.23 28.30 12.74
CA GLY A 40 -5.41 29.13 13.01
C GLY A 40 -6.02 28.85 14.38
N SER A 41 -7.07 29.61 14.72
CA SER A 41 -7.80 29.48 15.98
C SER A 41 -8.62 28.19 16.10
N ALA A 42 -8.94 27.55 14.97
CA ALA A 42 -9.67 26.29 14.96
C ALA A 42 -8.78 25.12 15.37
N GLN A 43 -9.25 24.32 16.34
CA GLN A 43 -8.55 23.14 16.79
C GLN A 43 -8.55 22.07 15.68
N GLN A 44 -7.36 21.66 15.26
CA GLN A 44 -7.20 20.60 14.29
C GLN A 44 -7.46 19.23 14.94
N ILE A 45 -8.12 18.33 14.20
CA ILE A 45 -8.29 16.94 14.67
C ILE A 45 -6.93 16.26 14.84
N SER A 46 -6.84 15.35 15.81
CA SER A 46 -5.59 14.69 16.17
C SER A 46 -4.98 13.87 15.01
N THR A 47 -3.64 13.77 14.99
CA THR A 47 -2.90 13.13 13.88
C THR A 47 -3.26 11.66 13.68
N ASP A 48 -3.53 10.93 14.77
CA ASP A 48 -4.03 9.56 14.74
C ASP A 48 -5.37 9.46 13.99
N ARG A 49 -6.31 10.39 14.24
CA ARG A 49 -7.59 10.43 13.52
C ARG A 49 -7.40 10.78 12.05
N GLN A 50 -6.51 11.72 11.73
CA GLN A 50 -6.22 12.07 10.34
C GLN A 50 -5.62 10.89 9.58
N LEU A 51 -4.69 10.16 10.21
CA LEU A 51 -4.10 8.95 9.66
C LEU A 51 -5.17 7.87 9.45
N ALA A 52 -6.04 7.63 10.43
CA ALA A 52 -7.11 6.65 10.32
C ALA A 52 -8.09 6.98 9.19
N ILE A 53 -8.52 8.24 9.06
CA ILE A 53 -9.38 8.69 7.95
C ILE A 53 -8.70 8.45 6.60
N THR A 54 -7.41 8.78 6.51
CA THR A 54 -6.64 8.63 5.27
C THR A 54 -6.48 7.16 4.89
N LEU A 55 -6.11 6.29 5.83
CA LEU A 55 -5.98 4.85 5.59
C LEU A 55 -7.32 4.21 5.25
N PHE A 56 -8.41 4.62 5.91
CA PHE A 56 -9.75 4.19 5.57
C PHE A 56 -10.08 4.58 4.12
N ARG A 57 -9.82 5.82 3.74
CA ARG A 57 -10.07 6.32 2.38
C ARG A 57 -9.29 5.53 1.32
N LEU A 58 -8.00 5.29 1.54
CA LEU A 58 -7.12 4.59 0.59
C LEU A 58 -7.37 3.07 0.55
N GLY A 59 -7.94 2.51 1.62
CA GLY A 59 -8.22 1.08 1.76
C GLY A 59 -9.55 0.61 1.18
N HIS A 60 -10.35 1.51 0.61
CA HIS A 60 -11.69 1.22 0.07
C HIS A 60 -11.83 1.76 -1.37
N PHE A 61 -12.71 1.13 -2.13
CA PHE A 61 -13.06 1.50 -3.50
C PHE A 61 -14.58 1.63 -3.64
N GLY A 62 -15.02 2.29 -4.71
CA GLY A 62 -16.45 2.49 -4.99
C GLY A 62 -17.12 3.45 -4.02
N HIS A 63 -18.40 3.21 -3.71
CA HIS A 63 -19.22 4.12 -2.89
C HIS A 63 -18.64 4.36 -1.49
N SER A 64 -18.03 3.33 -0.88
CA SER A 64 -17.37 3.42 0.44
C SER A 64 -16.11 4.30 0.45
N ALA A 65 -15.58 4.68 -0.72
CA ALA A 65 -14.46 5.61 -0.85
C ALA A 65 -14.91 7.07 -1.07
N SER A 66 -16.22 7.33 -1.16
CA SER A 66 -16.74 8.69 -1.29
C SER A 66 -16.41 9.52 -0.05
N VAL A 67 -16.14 10.80 -0.25
CA VAL A 67 -15.73 11.70 0.83
C VAL A 67 -16.87 11.84 1.85
N GLU A 68 -18.11 11.83 1.38
CA GLU A 68 -19.34 11.92 2.17
C GLU A 68 -19.53 10.68 3.05
N SER A 69 -19.41 9.47 2.49
CA SER A 69 -19.51 8.24 3.29
C SER A 69 -18.41 8.15 4.34
N ILE A 70 -17.19 8.58 4.02
CA ILE A 70 -16.07 8.59 4.96
C ILE A 70 -16.30 9.64 6.05
N ALA A 71 -16.83 10.81 5.69
CA ALA A 71 -17.18 11.87 6.64
C ALA A 71 -18.22 11.39 7.64
N GLN A 72 -19.27 10.70 7.18
CA GLN A 72 -20.27 10.07 8.03
C GLN A 72 -19.66 8.99 8.94
N TRP A 73 -18.83 8.09 8.39
CA TRP A 73 -18.15 7.06 9.18
C TRP A 73 -17.23 7.65 10.26
N ALA A 74 -16.50 8.70 9.92
CA ALA A 74 -15.57 9.36 10.84
C ALA A 74 -16.27 10.27 11.86
N GLY A 75 -17.51 10.69 11.59
CA GLY A 75 -18.23 11.70 12.37
C GLY A 75 -17.62 13.09 12.18
N THR A 76 -17.30 13.46 10.94
CA THR A 76 -16.67 14.75 10.61
C THR A 76 -17.25 15.35 9.32
N SER A 77 -16.75 16.51 8.89
CA SER A 77 -17.14 17.14 7.62
C SER A 77 -16.33 16.60 6.44
N ALA A 78 -16.91 16.67 5.23
CA ALA A 78 -16.22 16.29 3.99
C ALA A 78 -14.89 17.06 3.81
N GLY A 79 -14.87 18.36 4.13
CA GLY A 79 -13.65 19.17 4.09
C GLY A 79 -12.55 18.65 5.03
N THR A 80 -12.91 18.15 6.22
CA THR A 80 -11.95 17.53 7.13
C THR A 80 -11.34 16.25 6.56
N VAL A 81 -12.13 15.41 5.88
CA VAL A 81 -11.61 14.19 5.22
C VAL A 81 -10.59 14.54 4.14
N VAL A 82 -10.89 15.53 3.30
CA VAL A 82 -9.97 16.00 2.26
C VAL A 82 -8.69 16.56 2.86
N ASN A 83 -8.81 17.42 3.88
CA ASN A 83 -7.66 18.02 4.55
C ASN A 83 -6.80 16.99 5.29
N ALA A 84 -7.41 16.03 5.98
CA ALA A 84 -6.71 14.93 6.63
C ALA A 84 -5.90 14.11 5.61
N THR A 85 -6.53 13.75 4.49
CA THR A 85 -5.86 13.02 3.41
C THR A 85 -4.66 13.82 2.89
N ARG A 86 -4.84 15.11 2.57
CA ARG A 86 -3.77 15.96 2.06
C ARG A 86 -2.59 16.05 3.02
N ARG A 87 -2.87 16.29 4.31
CA ARG A 87 -1.83 16.43 5.35
C ARG A 87 -1.03 15.16 5.54
N VAL A 88 -1.71 14.01 5.63
CA VAL A 88 -1.06 12.70 5.76
C VAL A 88 -0.21 12.39 4.52
N MET A 89 -0.72 12.67 3.31
CA MET A 89 0.07 12.49 2.09
C MET A 89 1.32 13.36 2.08
N VAL A 90 1.24 14.64 2.47
CA VAL A 90 2.41 15.52 2.59
C VAL A 90 3.43 14.96 3.58
N ALA A 91 2.97 14.49 4.75
CA ALA A 91 3.85 13.92 5.77
C ALA A 91 4.49 12.58 5.35
N PHE A 92 3.81 11.75 4.57
CA PHE A 92 4.41 10.52 4.03
C PHE A 92 5.37 10.79 2.88
N LEU A 93 5.07 11.76 2.01
CA LEU A 93 5.95 12.12 0.91
C LEU A 93 7.27 12.71 1.40
N SER A 94 7.31 13.39 2.54
CA SER A 94 8.58 13.86 3.13
C SER A 94 9.48 12.72 3.64
N LEU A 95 8.95 11.50 3.77
CA LEU A 95 9.70 10.29 4.09
C LEU A 95 10.18 9.53 2.85
N HIS A 96 9.81 9.97 1.64
CA HIS A 96 10.04 9.25 0.38
C HIS A 96 11.48 8.76 0.25
N ASP A 97 12.45 9.66 0.31
CA ASP A 97 13.86 9.32 0.06
C ASP A 97 14.50 8.46 1.16
N GLN A 98 13.85 8.37 2.33
CA GLN A 98 14.29 7.50 3.42
C GLN A 98 13.73 6.08 3.25
N VAL A 99 12.58 5.93 2.58
CA VAL A 99 11.86 4.65 2.49
C VAL A 99 11.99 4.02 1.11
N ILE A 100 11.94 4.83 0.05
CA ILE A 100 12.06 4.40 -1.34
C ILE A 100 13.48 4.71 -1.80
N ARG A 101 14.36 3.71 -1.66
CA ARG A 101 15.77 3.78 -2.06
C ARG A 101 16.12 2.60 -2.94
N TRP A 102 17.02 2.83 -3.90
CA TRP A 102 17.63 1.72 -4.63
C TRP A 102 18.41 0.81 -3.66
N PRO A 103 18.33 -0.52 -3.83
CA PRO A 103 19.06 -1.45 -2.99
C PRO A 103 20.56 -1.23 -3.17
N THR A 104 21.30 -1.35 -2.07
CA THR A 104 22.76 -1.32 -2.11
C THR A 104 23.30 -2.57 -2.80
N ALA A 105 24.57 -2.55 -3.24
CA ALA A 105 25.22 -3.73 -3.82
C ALA A 105 25.13 -4.95 -2.90
N LYS A 106 25.26 -4.75 -1.58
CA LYS A 106 25.11 -5.82 -0.59
C LYS A 106 23.68 -6.37 -0.55
N MET A 107 22.67 -5.51 -0.49
CA MET A 107 21.26 -5.94 -0.49
C MET A 107 20.87 -6.65 -1.80
N LYS A 108 21.42 -6.18 -2.94
CA LYS A 108 21.27 -6.84 -4.24
C LYS A 108 21.86 -8.25 -4.17
N GLU A 109 23.06 -8.41 -3.62
CA GLU A 109 23.70 -9.72 -3.50
C GLU A 109 22.92 -10.67 -2.57
N GLU A 110 22.48 -10.20 -1.41
CA GLU A 110 21.65 -10.98 -0.48
C GLU A 110 20.34 -11.44 -1.14
N ALA A 111 19.71 -10.57 -1.94
CA ALA A 111 18.50 -10.92 -2.70
C ALA A 111 18.77 -11.96 -3.80
N LYS A 112 19.91 -11.85 -4.50
CA LYS A 112 20.35 -12.84 -5.50
C LYS A 112 20.61 -14.21 -4.89
N GLU A 113 21.30 -14.26 -3.75
CA GLU A 113 21.54 -15.48 -2.98
C GLU A 113 20.22 -16.14 -2.57
N TRP A 114 19.26 -15.33 -2.10
CA TRP A 114 17.93 -15.83 -1.75
C TRP A 114 17.19 -16.41 -2.95
N VAL A 115 17.20 -15.73 -4.11
CA VAL A 115 16.53 -16.24 -5.32
C VAL A 115 17.17 -17.55 -5.78
N GLU A 116 18.49 -17.63 -5.83
CA GLU A 116 19.19 -18.86 -6.21
C GLU A 116 18.83 -20.02 -5.27
N ALA A 117 18.83 -19.78 -3.95
CA ALA A 117 18.48 -20.79 -2.96
C ALA A 117 17.00 -21.23 -3.04
N ALA A 118 16.09 -20.31 -3.37
CA ALA A 118 14.67 -20.60 -3.52
C ALA A 118 14.31 -21.21 -4.89
N THR A 119 15.19 -21.09 -5.88
CA THR A 119 14.95 -21.52 -7.27
C THR A 119 16.14 -22.31 -7.84
N CYS A 120 16.99 -21.70 -8.68
CA CYS A 120 18.27 -22.25 -9.11
C CYS A 120 19.23 -21.14 -9.59
N THR A 121 20.50 -21.50 -9.83
CA THR A 121 21.57 -20.56 -10.25
C THR A 121 21.22 -19.75 -11.49
N ALA A 122 20.50 -20.32 -12.46
CA ALA A 122 20.10 -19.62 -13.68
C ALA A 122 19.14 -18.44 -13.40
N TRP A 123 18.43 -18.46 -12.28
CA TRP A 123 17.51 -17.40 -11.87
C TRP A 123 18.13 -16.40 -10.89
N ARG A 124 19.42 -16.54 -10.52
CA ARG A 124 20.10 -15.66 -9.56
C ARG A 124 19.92 -14.17 -9.90
N ASP A 125 20.07 -13.80 -11.17
CA ASP A 125 19.91 -12.42 -11.63
C ASP A 125 18.45 -11.96 -11.77
N GLY A 126 17.49 -12.84 -11.51
CA GLY A 126 16.06 -12.54 -11.33
C GLY A 126 15.71 -11.97 -9.96
N TRP A 127 16.68 -11.49 -9.18
CA TRP A 127 16.46 -10.92 -7.84
C TRP A 127 15.49 -9.72 -7.79
N LEU A 128 15.25 -9.04 -8.92
CA LEU A 128 14.35 -7.88 -9.03
C LEU A 128 13.26 -8.11 -10.09
N PHE A 129 12.35 -9.07 -9.85
CA PHE A 129 11.12 -9.18 -10.64
C PHE A 129 10.10 -8.14 -10.20
N VAL A 130 9.78 -7.20 -11.09
CA VAL A 130 8.62 -6.31 -10.97
C VAL A 130 7.48 -6.92 -11.80
N ASP A 131 6.24 -6.72 -11.36
CA ASP A 131 5.02 -7.35 -11.89
C ASP A 131 5.02 -7.55 -13.42
N GLY A 132 4.51 -8.70 -13.86
CA GLY A 132 4.59 -9.14 -15.25
C GLY A 132 3.43 -8.67 -16.11
N THR A 133 3.71 -8.38 -17.38
CA THR A 133 2.66 -8.11 -18.37
C THR A 133 2.24 -9.42 -19.03
N LEU A 134 0.93 -9.68 -19.07
CA LEU A 134 0.37 -10.81 -19.79
C LEU A 134 0.23 -10.47 -21.28
N VAL A 135 0.89 -11.25 -22.14
CA VAL A 135 0.75 -11.19 -23.59
C VAL A 135 -0.28 -12.25 -24.01
N PRO A 136 -1.48 -11.87 -24.46
CA PRO A 136 -2.50 -12.84 -24.85
C PRO A 136 -2.08 -13.61 -26.10
N LEU A 137 -2.36 -14.91 -26.11
CA LEU A 137 -2.20 -15.80 -27.25
C LEU A 137 -3.52 -15.90 -28.01
N ALA A 138 -3.44 -15.95 -29.34
CA ALA A 138 -4.63 -16.11 -30.19
C ALA A 138 -5.30 -17.48 -30.00
N GLU A 139 -4.50 -18.49 -29.69
CA GLU A 139 -4.94 -19.89 -29.55
C GLU A 139 -4.27 -20.55 -28.36
N LYS A 140 -4.89 -21.63 -27.88
CA LYS A 140 -4.34 -22.49 -26.84
C LYS A 140 -3.06 -23.17 -27.36
N PRO A 141 -1.93 -23.08 -26.64
CA PRO A 141 -0.73 -23.83 -27.00
C PRO A 141 -0.99 -25.34 -27.05
N ALA A 142 -0.52 -26.00 -28.10
CA ALA A 142 -0.69 -27.44 -28.28
C ALA A 142 0.03 -28.25 -27.19
N PHE A 143 1.18 -27.75 -26.71
CA PHE A 143 1.96 -28.37 -25.65
C PHE A 143 1.67 -27.68 -24.32
N HIS A 144 1.17 -28.44 -23.34
CA HIS A 144 0.80 -27.94 -22.01
C HIS A 144 -0.13 -26.70 -22.01
N GLY A 145 -1.08 -26.60 -22.95
CA GLY A 145 -1.94 -25.41 -23.10
C GLY A 145 -2.62 -24.93 -21.81
N GLU A 146 -2.98 -25.84 -20.90
CA GLU A 146 -3.55 -25.48 -19.58
C GLU A 146 -2.60 -24.64 -18.72
N ALA A 147 -1.28 -24.81 -18.86
CA ALA A 147 -0.29 -24.04 -18.10
C ALA A 147 -0.28 -22.55 -18.48
N TYR A 148 -0.88 -22.20 -19.63
CA TYR A 148 -0.96 -20.83 -20.14
C TYR A 148 -2.33 -20.20 -19.88
N PHE A 149 -3.28 -20.92 -19.27
CA PHE A 149 -4.60 -20.38 -18.96
C PHE A 149 -4.54 -19.54 -17.68
N ASP A 150 -4.72 -18.23 -17.84
CA ASP A 150 -4.55 -17.26 -16.76
C ASP A 150 -5.83 -17.04 -15.93
N ARG A 151 -5.67 -16.31 -14.81
CA ARG A 151 -6.79 -15.92 -13.93
C ARG A 151 -7.86 -15.07 -14.65
N LYS A 152 -7.53 -14.42 -15.77
CA LYS A 152 -8.45 -13.62 -16.58
C LYS A 152 -9.17 -14.46 -17.63
N SER A 153 -9.04 -15.79 -17.57
CA SER A 153 -9.64 -16.73 -18.50
C SER A 153 -9.17 -16.56 -19.95
N ASN A 154 -7.91 -16.15 -20.13
CA ASN A 154 -7.25 -16.10 -21.44
C ASN A 154 -6.04 -17.05 -21.45
N TYR A 155 -5.62 -17.46 -22.65
CA TYR A 155 -4.29 -18.04 -22.82
C TYR A 155 -3.29 -16.91 -22.94
N SER A 156 -2.28 -16.83 -22.08
CA SER A 156 -1.29 -15.75 -22.11
C SER A 156 0.10 -16.16 -21.63
N LEU A 157 1.10 -15.43 -22.09
CA LEU A 157 2.48 -15.53 -21.62
C LEU A 157 2.75 -14.38 -20.65
N ASN A 158 3.36 -14.69 -19.50
CA ASN A 158 3.85 -13.65 -18.61
C ASN A 158 5.23 -13.17 -19.11
N VAL A 159 5.35 -11.88 -19.38
CA VAL A 159 6.61 -11.22 -19.73
C VAL A 159 7.01 -10.31 -18.58
N GLN A 160 8.21 -10.52 -18.06
CA GLN A 160 8.81 -9.73 -17.00
C GLN A 160 10.17 -9.20 -17.45
N VAL A 161 10.47 -7.96 -17.05
CA VAL A 161 11.80 -7.37 -17.22
C VAL A 161 12.61 -7.69 -15.97
N CYS A 162 13.76 -8.34 -16.14
CA CYS A 162 14.79 -8.45 -15.11
C CYS A 162 15.79 -7.30 -15.26
N ILE A 163 16.19 -6.68 -14.14
CA ILE A 163 17.15 -5.56 -14.10
C ILE A 163 18.34 -5.91 -13.19
#